data_AF-A0A8X8VZH8-F1
#
_entry.id   AF-A0A8X8VZH8-F1
#
_cell.length_a   1.000
_cell.length_b   1.000
_cell.length_c   1.000
_cell.angle_alpha   90.00
_cell.angle_beta   90.00
_cell.angle_gamma   90.00
#
_symmetry.space_group_name_H-M   'P 1'
#
loop_
_entity.id
_entity.type
_entity.pdbx_description
1 polymer ?
#
loop_
_entity_poly.entity_id
_entity_poly.type
_entity_poly.pdbx_seq_one_letter_code
_entity_poly.pdbx_strand_id
1 'polypeptide(L)'
;MEKHTTCLQSKILCFSLFYLLSVVYLSLSSSKCTLRPPSASPPPFSYPPSYGENKHAIPTTRSSCNSPVFFSDYSVVLKKMEANLMNSTIFGERSLRYMQGNGESFGGNLSLKERLSHFDQSDYGNEIPCGFFKPFKISYSDRTTMEKCNGVVVVTAIFNDHDKIRQPRNLGPKTSDRVCFFVFVDDATIKGLYLYNVISSQTKENKIGVWSIVRVSGEGLYKNPAMNGVIPKHLVHRLFPNTKYSVWVDAKLQLTNDPLLLIDALIVGPGVDMALSRHPYFVHTIEEAMATARWKKWRHVDELRMQMETYCENGLQPWHSNKSYPTDVPDTALILRKHGAASNQFSCLLFNELEAFNHRDQLAFTFVRDKITPKIIINMFEVEVFEQIAIEYRHKHNLKNYACTRVTYRRFRFMNRRFTVQEMLEPEPARLPPGGSGSENIYLYNNYG
;
A
#
# COMPACT_ATOMS: atom_id res chain seq x y z
N MET A 1 -7.84 -41.64 60.98
CA MET A 1 -7.71 -40.24 60.48
C MET A 1 -6.71 -40.06 59.35
N GLU A 2 -5.84 -41.03 59.02
CA GLU A 2 -4.80 -40.86 57.97
C GLU A 2 -5.28 -40.97 56.51
N LYS A 3 -6.34 -41.74 56.22
CA LYS A 3 -6.82 -41.95 54.83
C LYS A 3 -7.56 -40.76 54.23
N HIS A 4 -8.12 -39.87 55.05
CA HIS A 4 -8.84 -38.69 54.56
C HIS A 4 -7.90 -37.53 54.19
N THR A 5 -6.77 -37.39 54.89
CA THR A 5 -5.81 -36.30 54.70
C THR A 5 -5.02 -36.45 53.39
N THR A 6 -4.67 -37.68 53.02
CA THR A 6 -3.95 -37.99 51.77
C THR A 6 -4.80 -37.79 50.51
N CYS A 7 -6.10 -38.09 50.56
CA CYS A 7 -7.02 -37.83 49.46
C CYS A 7 -7.24 -36.33 49.22
N LEU A 8 -7.28 -35.52 50.30
CA LEU A 8 -7.47 -34.08 50.20
C LEU A 8 -6.24 -33.38 49.62
N GLN A 9 -5.03 -33.77 50.04
CA GLN A 9 -3.78 -33.25 49.48
C GLN A 9 -3.60 -33.59 47.99
N SER A 10 -4.01 -34.79 47.56
CA SER A 10 -3.96 -35.19 46.14
C SER A 10 -4.93 -34.38 45.27
N LYS A 11 -6.11 -34.01 45.79
CA LYS A 11 -7.08 -33.18 45.05
C LYS A 11 -6.59 -31.74 44.92
N ILE A 12 -6.03 -31.16 45.98
CA ILE A 12 -5.49 -29.79 45.95
C ILE A 12 -4.31 -29.71 44.98
N LEU A 13 -3.42 -30.69 44.97
CA LEU A 13 -2.29 -30.75 44.02
C LEU A 13 -2.78 -30.82 42.56
N CYS A 14 -3.81 -31.62 42.27
CA CYS A 14 -4.42 -31.68 40.93
C CYS A 14 -5.08 -30.36 40.53
N PHE A 15 -5.83 -29.69 41.42
CA PHE A 15 -6.42 -28.38 41.13
C PHE A 15 -5.34 -27.31 40.90
N SER A 16 -4.25 -27.33 41.66
CA SER A 16 -3.10 -26.43 41.46
C SER A 16 -2.39 -26.72 40.13
N LEU A 17 -2.24 -27.98 39.72
CA LEU A 17 -1.64 -28.35 38.44
C LEU A 17 -2.51 -27.97 37.24
N PHE A 18 -3.83 -28.18 37.34
CA PHE A 18 -4.79 -27.73 36.33
C PHE A 18 -4.87 -26.21 36.24
N TYR A 19 -4.80 -25.50 37.38
CA TYR A 19 -4.73 -24.04 37.39
C TYR A 19 -3.43 -23.55 36.74
N LEU A 20 -2.27 -24.14 37.08
CA LEU A 20 -0.99 -23.81 36.44
C LEU A 20 -1.02 -24.10 34.93
N LEU A 21 -1.53 -25.25 34.50
CA LEU A 21 -1.68 -25.60 33.08
C LEU A 21 -2.67 -24.68 32.36
N SER A 22 -3.75 -24.26 33.01
CA SER A 22 -4.72 -23.32 32.44
C SER A 22 -4.16 -21.90 32.33
N VAL A 23 -3.39 -21.43 33.32
CA VAL A 23 -2.70 -20.12 33.28
C VAL A 23 -1.55 -20.14 32.27
N VAL A 24 -0.82 -21.26 32.15
CA VAL A 24 0.20 -21.46 31.11
C VAL A 24 -0.47 -21.48 29.72
N TYR A 25 -1.58 -22.19 29.52
CA TYR A 25 -2.33 -22.20 28.25
C TYR A 25 -2.96 -20.84 27.89
N LEU A 26 -3.49 -20.11 28.88
CA LEU A 26 -4.04 -18.75 28.72
C LEU A 26 -2.96 -17.69 28.50
N SER A 27 -1.74 -17.89 29.03
CA SER A 27 -0.59 -17.01 28.79
C SER A 27 0.18 -17.31 27.49
N LEU A 28 0.06 -18.52 26.93
CA LEU A 28 0.73 -18.93 25.69
C LEU A 28 -0.10 -18.79 24.39
N SER A 29 -1.40 -18.50 24.45
CA SER A 29 -2.27 -18.54 23.25
C SER A 29 -2.93 -17.21 22.85
N SER A 30 -2.37 -16.06 23.24
CA SER A 30 -2.62 -14.80 22.54
C SER A 30 -1.32 -14.31 21.92
N SER A 31 -0.94 -14.91 20.79
CA SER A 31 0.19 -14.47 19.97
C SER A 31 -0.12 -13.10 19.38
N LYS A 32 -0.02 -12.04 20.20
CA LYS A 32 0.31 -10.71 19.68
C LYS A 32 1.45 -10.96 18.71
N CYS A 33 1.27 -10.55 17.46
CA CYS A 33 2.34 -10.61 16.47
C CYS A 33 3.49 -9.87 17.13
N THR A 34 4.52 -10.58 17.61
CA THR A 34 5.43 -10.06 18.63
C THR A 34 6.31 -9.00 18.03
N LEU A 35 5.77 -7.79 17.91
CA LEU A 35 6.46 -6.56 17.69
C LEU A 35 6.85 -6.10 19.08
N ARG A 36 8.11 -6.29 19.48
CA ARG A 36 8.63 -5.54 20.62
C ARG A 36 8.73 -4.10 20.10
N PRO A 37 7.86 -3.17 20.52
CA PRO A 37 8.08 -1.78 20.15
C PRO A 37 9.40 -1.39 20.82
N PRO A 38 10.31 -0.68 20.12
CA PRO A 38 11.31 0.11 20.81
C PRO A 38 10.63 0.90 21.94
N SER A 39 11.32 1.10 23.07
CA SER A 39 10.84 1.99 24.13
C SER A 39 10.25 3.26 23.52
N ALA A 40 8.98 3.56 23.81
CA ALA A 40 8.23 4.61 23.13
C ALA A 40 9.03 5.92 23.12
N SER A 41 9.59 6.26 21.97
CA SER A 41 10.27 7.54 21.77
C SER A 41 9.19 8.64 21.64
N PRO A 42 9.43 9.84 22.18
CA PRO A 42 8.52 10.96 21.95
C PRO A 42 8.32 11.17 20.44
N PRO A 43 7.12 11.61 20.00
CA PRO A 43 6.86 11.83 18.60
C PRO A 43 7.83 12.91 18.06
N PRO A 44 8.35 12.75 16.83
CA PRO A 44 9.36 13.65 16.27
C PRO A 44 8.81 15.05 15.96
N PHE A 45 7.51 15.27 16.11
CA PHE A 45 6.86 16.56 15.88
C PHE A 45 5.56 16.65 16.69
N SER A 46 5.29 17.84 17.24
CA SER A 46 4.03 18.15 17.91
C SER A 46 3.14 18.97 16.98
N TYR A 47 1.96 18.45 16.66
CA TYR A 47 1.01 19.15 15.81
C TYR A 47 0.15 20.13 16.61
N PRO A 48 -0.30 21.24 16.01
CA PRO A 48 -1.35 22.06 16.59
C PRO A 48 -2.61 21.22 16.88
N PRO A 49 -3.27 21.36 18.05
CA PRO A 49 -4.46 20.57 18.38
C PRO A 49 -5.60 20.65 17.35
N SER A 50 -5.68 21.76 16.61
CA SER A 50 -6.65 21.98 15.54
C SER A 50 -6.41 21.11 14.30
N TYR A 51 -5.19 20.59 14.10
CA TYR A 51 -4.86 19.78 12.94
C TYR A 51 -5.53 18.39 12.98
N GLY A 52 -5.61 17.77 14.17
CA GLY A 52 -6.37 16.55 14.41
C GLY A 52 -5.86 15.32 13.66
N GLU A 53 -4.55 15.16 13.53
CA GLU A 53 -3.88 14.06 12.82
C GLU A 53 -4.26 12.66 13.32
N ASN A 54 -4.52 12.54 14.63
CA ASN A 54 -4.89 11.28 15.28
C ASN A 54 -6.40 11.01 15.26
N LYS A 55 -7.23 11.90 14.70
CA LYS A 55 -8.68 11.68 14.64
C LYS A 55 -9.01 10.55 13.66
N HIS A 56 -9.99 9.72 14.04
CA HIS A 56 -10.53 8.62 13.22
C HIS A 56 -9.54 7.51 12.88
N ALA A 57 -8.61 7.19 13.81
CA ALA A 57 -7.87 5.94 13.76
C ALA A 57 -8.85 4.76 13.70
N ILE A 58 -8.62 3.83 12.78
CA ILE A 58 -9.37 2.59 12.65
C ILE A 58 -8.71 1.59 13.63
N PRO A 59 -9.46 1.05 14.60
CA PRO A 59 -8.92 0.04 15.50
C PRO A 59 -8.44 -1.18 14.71
N THR A 60 -7.30 -1.75 15.11
CA THR A 60 -6.94 -3.09 14.66
C THR A 60 -8.06 -4.06 15.06
N THR A 61 -8.50 -4.86 14.10
CA THR A 61 -9.56 -5.85 14.32
C THR A 61 -9.00 -7.18 14.77
N ARG A 62 -7.67 -7.37 14.64
CA ARG A 62 -6.96 -8.63 14.86
C ARG A 62 -5.86 -8.48 15.90
N SER A 63 -6.08 -9.08 17.07
CA SER A 63 -5.10 -9.06 18.18
C SER A 63 -3.98 -10.09 18.05
N SER A 64 -4.06 -10.98 17.05
CA SER A 64 -3.07 -12.04 16.82
C SER A 64 -2.81 -12.27 15.33
N CYS A 65 -1.66 -12.86 15.02
CA CYS A 65 -1.26 -13.25 13.66
C CYS A 65 -1.05 -14.76 13.56
N ASN A 66 -1.50 -15.34 12.44
CA ASN A 66 -1.14 -16.72 12.08
C ASN A 66 0.33 -16.84 11.66
N SER A 67 0.91 -15.77 11.11
CA SER A 67 2.28 -15.71 10.58
C SER A 67 3.01 -14.50 11.15
N PRO A 68 3.51 -14.57 12.41
CA PRO A 68 4.18 -13.44 13.05
C PRO A 68 5.50 -13.09 12.33
N VAL A 69 5.78 -11.80 12.23
CA VAL A 69 7.05 -11.27 11.74
C VAL A 69 7.88 -10.81 12.93
N PHE A 70 9.11 -11.32 13.03
CA PHE A 70 10.04 -11.00 14.11
C PHE A 70 11.09 -10.02 13.63
N PHE A 71 11.34 -8.98 14.42
CA PHE A 71 12.42 -8.04 14.15
C PHE A 71 13.69 -8.44 14.87
N SER A 72 14.80 -8.43 14.14
CA SER A 72 16.14 -8.50 14.70
C SER A 72 16.44 -7.27 15.56
N ASP A 73 17.44 -7.35 16.43
CA ASP A 73 17.92 -6.20 17.19
C ASP A 73 18.32 -5.05 16.28
N TYR A 74 17.93 -3.83 16.64
CA TYR A 74 18.15 -2.63 15.81
C TYR A 74 19.63 -2.43 15.44
N SER A 75 20.55 -2.67 16.37
CA SER A 75 22.00 -2.52 16.12
C SER A 75 22.53 -3.55 15.11
N VAL A 76 21.94 -4.75 15.07
CA VAL A 76 22.27 -5.79 14.09
C VAL A 76 21.73 -5.40 12.72
N VAL A 77 20.47 -4.94 12.66
CA VAL A 77 19.86 -4.46 11.42
C VAL A 77 20.64 -3.29 10.83
N LEU A 78 21.02 -2.32 11.65
CA LEU A 78 21.78 -1.15 11.20
C LEU A 78 23.10 -1.56 10.53
N LYS A 79 23.89 -2.44 11.16
CA LYS A 79 25.15 -2.96 10.59
C LYS A 79 24.93 -3.73 9.29
N LYS A 80 23.89 -4.56 9.24
CA LYS A 80 23.53 -5.35 8.05
C LYS A 80 23.13 -4.43 6.89
N MET A 81 22.32 -3.41 7.17
CA MET A 81 21.92 -2.41 6.17
C MET A 81 23.13 -1.62 5.67
N GLU A 82 24.04 -1.18 6.55
CA GLU A 82 25.27 -0.51 6.15
C GLU A 82 26.12 -1.38 5.21
N ALA A 83 26.32 -2.66 5.54
CA ALA A 83 27.04 -3.59 4.68
C ALA A 83 26.38 -3.76 3.30
N ASN A 84 25.05 -3.93 3.27
CA ASN A 84 24.29 -4.07 2.02
C ASN A 84 24.39 -2.82 1.14
N LEU A 85 24.34 -1.63 1.74
CA LEU A 85 24.46 -0.37 1.02
C LEU A 85 25.85 -0.21 0.40
N MET A 86 26.91 -0.58 1.13
CA MET A 86 28.31 -0.52 0.64
C MET A 86 28.63 -1.59 -0.42
N ASN A 87 28.10 -2.80 -0.28
CA ASN A 87 28.35 -3.90 -1.23
C ASN A 87 27.64 -3.69 -2.58
N SER A 88 26.51 -2.98 -2.59
CA SER A 88 25.75 -2.69 -3.81
C SER A 88 26.44 -1.73 -4.78
N THR A 89 27.51 -1.06 -4.35
CA THR A 89 28.42 -0.28 -5.22
C THR A 89 29.46 -1.16 -5.91
N ILE A 90 29.69 -2.39 -5.43
CA ILE A 90 30.75 -3.30 -5.89
C ILE A 90 30.22 -4.38 -6.86
N PHE A 91 28.94 -4.78 -6.74
CA PHE A 91 28.29 -5.70 -7.67
C PHE A 91 27.33 -4.93 -8.60
N GLY A 92 27.69 -4.86 -9.88
CA GLY A 92 26.96 -4.17 -10.93
C GLY A 92 25.55 -4.74 -11.18
N GLU A 93 24.59 -4.36 -10.34
CA GLU A 93 23.16 -4.51 -10.64
C GLU A 93 22.89 -3.64 -11.89
N ARG A 94 22.70 -4.29 -13.04
CA ARG A 94 22.51 -3.62 -14.34
C ARG A 94 21.29 -2.71 -14.25
N SER A 95 21.50 -1.39 -14.36
CA SER A 95 20.42 -0.42 -14.31
C SER A 95 19.57 -0.53 -15.57
N LEU A 96 18.24 -0.55 -15.41
CA LEU A 96 17.32 -0.35 -16.52
C LEU A 96 17.60 0.99 -17.20
N ARG A 97 17.42 1.03 -18.51
CA ARG A 97 17.41 2.26 -19.30
C ARG A 97 15.98 2.68 -19.53
N TYR A 98 15.68 3.95 -19.31
CA TYR A 98 14.33 4.47 -19.42
C TYR A 98 14.20 5.31 -20.68
N MET A 99 13.11 5.11 -21.42
CA MET A 99 12.82 5.95 -22.57
C MET A 99 12.70 7.41 -22.12
N GLN A 100 13.32 8.29 -22.87
CA GLN A 100 13.09 9.72 -22.76
C GLN A 100 12.00 10.10 -23.75
N GLY A 101 11.14 11.05 -23.40
CA GLY A 101 10.20 11.58 -24.36
C GLY A 101 9.52 12.84 -23.90
N ASN A 102 8.78 13.44 -24.83
CA ASN A 102 8.02 14.66 -24.66
C ASN A 102 6.55 14.36 -25.02
N GLY A 103 5.89 13.60 -24.15
CA GLY A 103 4.51 13.17 -24.31
C GLY A 103 3.52 14.10 -23.60
N GLU A 104 2.25 13.99 -23.97
CA GLU A 104 1.18 14.80 -23.37
C GLU A 104 0.78 14.34 -21.95
N SER A 105 1.01 13.06 -21.64
CA SER A 105 0.79 12.39 -20.35
C SER A 105 2.10 11.89 -19.75
N PHE A 106 2.13 11.52 -18.46
CA PHE A 106 3.39 11.05 -17.85
C PHE A 106 3.88 9.73 -18.43
N GLY A 107 3.00 8.79 -18.77
CA GLY A 107 3.31 7.46 -19.30
C GLY A 107 3.26 7.38 -20.82
N GLY A 108 3.02 8.49 -21.52
CA GLY A 108 3.13 8.59 -22.97
C GLY A 108 1.95 8.02 -23.76
N ASN A 109 0.86 7.61 -23.10
CA ASN A 109 -0.37 7.11 -23.73
C ASN A 109 -0.14 5.97 -24.74
N LEU A 110 0.66 4.98 -24.33
CA LEU A 110 1.07 3.85 -25.18
C LEU A 110 -0.13 2.98 -25.59
N SER A 111 -0.12 2.50 -26.83
CA SER A 111 -1.06 1.49 -27.31
C SER A 111 -0.88 0.14 -26.60
N LEU A 112 -1.89 -0.73 -26.67
CA LEU A 112 -1.81 -2.08 -26.06
C LEU A 112 -0.61 -2.87 -26.60
N LYS A 113 -0.36 -2.80 -27.92
CA LYS A 113 0.76 -3.49 -28.57
C LYS A 113 2.11 -3.00 -28.02
N GLU A 114 2.30 -1.69 -27.89
CA GLU A 114 3.52 -1.12 -27.34
C GLU A 114 3.72 -1.55 -25.89
N ARG A 115 2.69 -1.42 -25.03
CA ARG A 115 2.79 -1.84 -23.62
C ARG A 115 3.20 -3.31 -23.50
N LEU A 116 2.56 -4.20 -24.25
CA LEU A 116 2.85 -5.64 -24.22
C LEU A 116 4.27 -5.98 -24.70
N SER A 117 4.84 -5.21 -25.63
CA SER A 117 6.21 -5.45 -26.12
C SER A 117 7.31 -5.22 -25.08
N HIS A 118 7.02 -4.54 -23.96
CA HIS A 118 8.02 -4.25 -22.92
C HIS A 118 8.00 -5.22 -21.72
N PHE A 119 7.10 -6.22 -21.71
CA PHE A 119 7.01 -7.18 -20.60
C PHE A 119 8.19 -8.14 -20.51
N ASP A 120 8.86 -8.40 -21.63
CA ASP A 120 10.10 -9.16 -21.66
C ASP A 120 11.30 -8.20 -21.73
N GLN A 121 12.12 -8.21 -20.68
CA GLN A 121 13.37 -7.46 -20.56
C GLN A 121 14.54 -8.41 -20.31
N SER A 122 14.50 -9.61 -20.91
CA SER A 122 15.64 -10.54 -20.95
C SER A 122 16.84 -9.94 -21.70
N ASP A 123 16.57 -9.14 -22.73
CA ASP A 123 17.57 -8.30 -23.40
C ASP A 123 17.63 -6.91 -22.74
N TYR A 124 18.55 -6.77 -21.79
CA TYR A 124 18.81 -5.56 -21.01
C TYR A 124 19.27 -4.35 -21.84
N GLY A 125 19.41 -4.49 -23.16
CA GLY A 125 19.66 -3.40 -24.09
C GLY A 125 18.43 -2.52 -24.36
N ASN A 126 17.21 -2.94 -24.07
CA ASN A 126 16.04 -2.17 -24.47
C ASN A 126 15.68 -1.07 -23.46
N GLU A 127 15.26 0.09 -23.98
CA GLU A 127 14.70 1.14 -23.14
C GLU A 127 13.25 0.79 -22.77
N ILE A 128 12.88 1.03 -21.52
CA ILE A 128 11.52 0.80 -21.02
C ILE A 128 10.78 2.12 -20.82
N PRO A 129 9.53 2.26 -21.29
CA PRO A 129 8.69 3.39 -20.95
C PRO A 129 8.33 3.32 -19.46
N CYS A 130 8.72 4.33 -18.69
CA CYS A 130 8.62 4.28 -17.23
C CYS A 130 8.22 5.63 -16.64
N GLY A 131 7.17 6.22 -17.20
CA GLY A 131 6.74 7.57 -16.82
C GLY A 131 7.76 8.66 -17.19
N PHE A 132 7.42 9.90 -16.82
CA PHE A 132 8.18 11.13 -17.08
C PHE A 132 8.32 11.51 -18.56
N PHE A 133 7.45 11.02 -19.43
CA PHE A 133 7.25 11.62 -20.76
C PHE A 133 6.75 13.07 -20.66
N LYS A 134 6.12 13.40 -19.53
CA LYS A 134 5.77 14.75 -19.11
C LYS A 134 6.54 15.12 -17.83
N PRO A 135 7.02 16.36 -17.67
CA PRO A 135 7.76 16.77 -16.48
C PRO A 135 6.92 16.69 -15.19
N PHE A 136 7.49 16.10 -14.14
CA PHE A 136 6.97 16.22 -12.77
C PHE A 136 7.49 17.53 -12.17
N LYS A 137 6.66 18.57 -12.20
CA LYS A 137 7.07 19.94 -11.86
C LYS A 137 7.30 20.11 -10.35
N ILE A 138 8.56 19.91 -9.94
CA ILE A 138 9.09 20.18 -8.59
C ILE A 138 10.21 21.21 -8.65
N SER A 139 10.52 21.84 -7.52
CA SER A 139 11.62 22.82 -7.47
C SER A 139 12.98 22.17 -7.69
N TYR A 140 13.94 22.92 -8.25
CA TYR A 140 15.31 22.45 -8.42
C TYR A 140 15.98 22.06 -7.09
N SER A 141 15.68 22.80 -6.01
CA SER A 141 16.16 22.48 -4.66
C SER A 141 15.60 21.16 -4.13
N ASP A 142 14.31 20.90 -4.35
CA ASP A 142 13.70 19.63 -3.92
C ASP A 142 14.29 18.47 -4.71
N ARG A 143 14.41 18.62 -6.04
CA ARG A 143 15.05 17.62 -6.90
C ARG A 143 16.47 17.30 -6.45
N THR A 144 17.29 18.31 -6.20
CA THR A 144 18.67 18.13 -5.72
C THR A 144 18.70 17.42 -4.36
N THR A 145 17.74 17.70 -3.49
CA THR A 145 17.64 17.06 -2.16
C THR A 145 17.19 15.60 -2.28
N MET A 146 16.26 15.31 -3.19
CA MET A 146 15.83 13.95 -3.50
C MET A 146 16.96 13.12 -4.10
N GLU A 147 17.73 13.68 -5.04
CA GLU A 147 18.89 13.03 -5.65
C GLU A 147 20.00 12.74 -4.62
N LYS A 148 20.16 13.55 -3.57
CA LYS A 148 21.11 13.30 -2.47
C LYS A 148 20.67 12.18 -1.51
N CYS A 149 19.41 11.75 -1.58
CA CYS A 149 18.95 10.67 -0.72
C CYS A 149 19.58 9.35 -1.17
N ASN A 150 20.41 8.78 -0.31
CA ASN A 150 21.09 7.53 -0.56
C ASN A 150 20.60 6.45 0.41
N GLY A 151 20.51 5.22 -0.08
CA GLY A 151 20.14 4.07 0.73
C GLY A 151 18.64 3.84 0.84
N VAL A 152 17.95 4.45 1.81
CA VAL A 152 16.52 4.18 2.06
C VAL A 152 15.70 5.46 1.99
N VAL A 153 14.58 5.40 1.27
CA VAL A 153 13.57 6.48 1.25
C VAL A 153 12.20 6.00 1.68
N VAL A 154 11.53 6.76 2.53
CA VAL A 154 10.11 6.60 2.85
C VAL A 154 9.36 7.72 2.16
N VAL A 155 8.34 7.35 1.38
CA VAL A 155 7.57 8.27 0.54
C VAL A 155 6.09 8.17 0.86
N THR A 156 5.44 9.31 0.98
CA THR A 156 3.97 9.44 0.98
C THR A 156 3.55 10.60 0.07
N ALA A 157 2.28 10.68 -0.30
CA ALA A 157 1.76 11.79 -1.09
C ALA A 157 0.35 12.16 -0.65
N ILE A 158 0.07 13.46 -0.57
CA ILE A 158 -1.23 14.02 -0.26
C ILE A 158 -1.55 15.06 -1.32
N PHE A 159 -2.52 14.75 -2.17
CA PHE A 159 -3.05 15.67 -3.17
C PHE A 159 -4.46 16.09 -2.77
N ASN A 160 -4.82 17.34 -3.07
CA ASN A 160 -6.13 17.93 -2.80
C ASN A 160 -6.55 17.91 -1.31
N ASP A 161 -5.59 17.98 -0.38
CA ASP A 161 -5.82 18.03 1.08
C ASP A 161 -6.73 16.88 1.58
N HIS A 162 -6.59 15.71 0.96
CA HIS A 162 -7.47 14.56 1.21
C HIS A 162 -7.19 13.86 2.55
N ASP A 163 -5.96 13.98 3.05
CA ASP A 163 -5.44 13.28 4.22
C ASP A 163 -4.54 14.18 5.08
N LYS A 164 -4.07 13.64 6.21
CA LYS A 164 -3.21 14.35 7.17
C LYS A 164 -1.80 13.75 7.13
N ILE A 165 -0.79 14.59 7.26
CA ILE A 165 0.61 14.17 7.43
C ILE A 165 0.76 13.60 8.83
N ARG A 166 1.26 12.36 8.92
CA ARG A 166 1.45 11.66 10.19
C ARG A 166 2.92 11.28 10.35
N GLN A 167 3.47 11.56 11.53
CA GLN A 167 4.84 11.14 11.83
C GLN A 167 4.90 9.62 12.04
N PRO A 168 5.92 8.92 11.50
CA PRO A 168 6.18 7.54 11.88
C PRO A 168 6.49 7.46 13.39
N ARG A 169 6.18 6.31 13.99
CA ARG A 169 6.46 6.04 15.40
C ARG A 169 7.68 5.12 15.54
N ASN A 170 8.29 5.15 16.74
CA ASN A 170 9.35 4.22 17.15
C ASN A 170 10.55 4.17 16.19
N LEU A 171 10.98 5.34 15.71
CA LEU A 171 12.21 5.43 14.93
C LEU A 171 13.42 5.18 15.84
N GLY A 172 14.35 4.36 15.37
CA GLY A 172 15.62 4.14 16.03
C GLY A 172 16.51 5.39 16.01
N PRO A 173 17.47 5.48 16.94
CA PRO A 173 18.28 6.69 17.15
C PRO A 173 19.18 7.07 15.97
N LYS A 174 19.43 6.15 15.03
CA LYS A 174 20.27 6.36 13.84
C LYS A 174 19.48 6.35 12.54
N THR A 175 18.16 6.29 12.61
CA THR A 175 17.32 6.12 11.42
C THR A 175 17.31 7.38 10.56
N SER A 176 17.30 8.58 11.17
CA SER A 176 17.41 9.84 10.44
C SER A 176 18.70 10.02 9.65
N ASP A 177 19.77 9.31 10.04
CA ASP A 177 21.08 9.39 9.38
C ASP A 177 21.12 8.55 8.09
N ARG A 178 20.18 7.60 7.94
CA ARG A 178 20.18 6.56 6.90
C ARG A 178 18.90 6.51 6.07
N VAL A 179 17.82 7.11 6.54
CA VAL A 179 16.50 7.08 5.93
C VAL A 179 16.01 8.49 5.68
N CYS A 180 15.70 8.81 4.42
CA CYS A 180 15.05 10.06 4.08
C CYS A 180 13.54 9.89 4.08
N PHE A 181 12.81 10.89 4.56
CA PHE A 181 11.35 10.90 4.60
C PHE A 181 10.86 12.05 3.73
N PHE A 182 10.05 11.74 2.71
CA PHE A 182 9.50 12.73 1.79
C PHE A 182 7.98 12.62 1.68
N VAL A 183 7.32 13.78 1.66
CA VAL A 183 5.89 13.90 1.39
C VAL A 183 5.67 14.80 0.18
N PHE A 184 5.01 14.26 -0.84
CA PHE A 184 4.61 15.03 -2.02
C PHE A 184 3.26 15.70 -1.77
N VAL A 185 3.18 17.00 -2.01
CA VAL A 185 1.96 17.79 -1.78
C VAL A 185 1.71 18.77 -2.92
N ASP A 186 0.43 19.02 -3.23
CA ASP A 186 0.03 20.12 -4.11
C ASP A 186 -0.28 21.41 -3.35
N ASP A 187 -0.54 22.48 -4.11
CA ASP A 187 -0.87 23.79 -3.58
C ASP A 187 -2.12 23.78 -2.67
N ALA A 188 -3.11 22.92 -2.97
CA ALA A 188 -4.29 22.76 -2.14
C ALA A 188 -3.93 22.23 -0.75
N THR A 189 -3.09 21.20 -0.70
CA THR A 189 -2.61 20.62 0.56
C THR A 189 -1.71 21.61 1.32
N ILE A 190 -0.83 22.34 0.64
CA ILE A 190 -0.01 23.40 1.26
C ILE A 190 -0.88 24.48 1.91
N LYS A 191 -1.93 24.95 1.24
CA LYS A 191 -2.91 25.89 1.81
C LYS A 191 -3.56 25.33 3.07
N GLY A 192 -3.94 24.06 3.05
CA GLY A 192 -4.48 23.36 4.22
C GLY A 192 -3.49 23.35 5.40
N LEU A 193 -2.21 23.08 5.14
CA LEU A 193 -1.17 23.07 6.18
C LEU A 193 -0.95 24.46 6.80
N TYR A 194 -0.99 25.54 6.01
CA TYR A 194 -0.97 26.92 6.52
C TYR A 194 -2.21 27.22 7.37
N LEU A 195 -3.41 26.83 6.91
CA LEU A 195 -4.66 27.09 7.61
C LEU A 195 -4.70 26.46 9.02
N TYR A 196 -4.11 25.27 9.18
CA TYR A 196 -4.02 24.58 10.47
C TYR A 196 -2.77 24.95 11.27
N ASN A 197 -1.99 25.94 10.82
CA ASN A 197 -0.72 26.35 11.45
C ASN A 197 0.30 25.21 11.60
N VAL A 198 0.28 24.21 10.71
CA VAL A 198 1.27 23.13 10.69
C VAL A 198 2.61 23.63 10.15
N ILE A 199 2.54 24.53 9.17
CA ILE A 199 3.68 25.26 8.61
C ILE A 199 3.43 26.76 8.73
N SER A 200 4.49 27.54 8.90
CA SER A 200 4.41 29.00 9.01
C SER A 200 4.88 29.67 7.72
N SER A 201 4.22 30.76 7.31
CA SER A 201 4.64 31.56 6.16
C SER A 201 5.94 32.34 6.42
N GLN A 202 6.34 32.46 7.69
CA GLN A 202 7.50 33.24 8.12
C GLN A 202 8.80 32.42 8.11
N THR A 203 8.70 31.09 8.17
CA THR A 203 9.85 30.19 8.12
C THR A 203 9.91 29.53 6.75
N LYS A 204 11.09 29.55 6.11
CA LYS A 204 11.34 28.84 4.84
C LYS A 204 11.61 27.35 5.04
N GLU A 205 11.19 26.79 6.18
CA GLU A 205 11.47 25.39 6.49
C GLU A 205 10.53 24.47 5.71
N ASN A 206 11.08 23.71 4.78
CA ASN A 206 10.35 22.72 3.98
C ASN A 206 10.25 21.37 4.72
N LYS A 207 10.12 21.37 6.04
CA LYS A 207 10.02 20.14 6.86
C LYS A 207 8.89 20.19 7.87
N ILE A 208 8.30 19.03 8.16
CA ILE A 208 7.35 18.80 9.26
C ILE A 208 7.80 17.54 9.98
N GLY A 209 8.45 17.69 11.13
CA GLY A 209 9.11 16.59 11.81
C GLY A 209 10.17 15.95 10.93
N VAL A 210 10.06 14.64 10.68
CA VAL A 210 11.02 13.95 9.79
C VAL A 210 10.73 14.20 8.30
N TRP A 211 9.49 14.56 7.94
CA TRP A 211 9.06 14.68 6.55
C TRP A 211 9.62 15.94 5.90
N SER A 212 10.35 15.75 4.79
CA SER A 212 10.69 16.82 3.85
C SER A 212 9.55 16.99 2.86
N ILE A 213 9.04 18.21 2.73
CA ILE A 213 7.92 18.55 1.87
C ILE A 213 8.44 18.78 0.45
N VAL A 214 7.90 18.05 -0.52
CA VAL A 214 8.11 18.30 -1.95
C VAL A 214 6.84 18.90 -2.52
N ARG A 215 6.92 20.17 -2.91
CA ARG A 215 5.78 20.87 -3.54
C ARG A 215 5.74 20.52 -5.02
N VAL A 216 4.60 19.99 -5.45
CA VAL A 216 4.33 19.64 -6.85
C VAL A 216 3.38 20.67 -7.41
N SER A 217 3.80 21.36 -8.48
CA SER A 217 2.90 22.29 -9.17
C SER A 217 1.70 21.54 -9.73
N GLY A 218 0.50 22.11 -9.56
CA GLY A 218 -0.70 21.58 -10.19
C GLY A 218 -0.62 21.59 -11.73
N GLU A 219 0.22 22.46 -12.28
CA GLU A 219 0.44 22.55 -13.72
C GLU A 219 1.21 21.32 -14.23
N GLY A 220 0.51 20.46 -14.96
CA GLY A 220 1.08 19.27 -15.57
C GLY A 220 0.63 17.96 -14.94
N LEU A 221 0.02 18.00 -13.76
CA LEU A 221 -0.62 16.85 -13.12
C LEU A 221 -1.85 16.37 -13.90
N TYR A 222 -2.29 15.13 -13.63
CA TYR A 222 -3.55 14.60 -14.11
C TYR A 222 -4.73 15.33 -13.44
N LYS A 223 -5.84 15.42 -14.17
CA LYS A 223 -7.11 15.94 -13.61
C LYS A 223 -7.60 15.12 -12.42
N ASN A 224 -7.33 13.81 -12.40
CA ASN A 224 -7.69 12.93 -11.29
C ASN A 224 -6.57 12.94 -10.22
N PRO A 225 -6.83 13.43 -8.99
CA PRO A 225 -5.84 13.46 -7.91
C PRO A 225 -5.29 12.08 -7.53
N ALA A 226 -6.10 11.01 -7.69
CA ALA A 226 -5.65 9.66 -7.38
C ALA A 226 -4.55 9.19 -8.36
N MET A 227 -4.62 9.57 -9.64
CA MET A 227 -3.54 9.32 -10.60
C MET A 227 -2.28 10.11 -10.28
N ASN A 228 -2.40 11.29 -9.68
CA ASN A 228 -1.22 12.05 -9.23
C ASN A 228 -0.48 11.33 -8.10
N GLY A 229 -1.20 10.64 -7.22
CA GLY A 229 -0.63 9.77 -6.18
C GLY A 229 0.08 8.54 -6.74
N VAL A 230 -0.35 8.02 -7.90
CA VAL A 230 0.26 6.85 -8.57
C VAL A 230 1.71 7.12 -8.98
N ILE A 231 2.06 8.37 -9.34
CA ILE A 231 3.43 8.75 -9.73
C ILE A 231 4.44 8.50 -8.60
N PRO A 232 4.37 9.17 -7.43
CA PRO A 232 5.30 8.91 -6.32
C PRO A 232 5.07 7.55 -5.67
N LYS A 233 3.94 6.87 -5.91
CA LYS A 233 3.70 5.52 -5.44
C LYS A 233 4.52 4.48 -6.20
N HIS A 234 4.52 4.49 -7.52
CA HIS A 234 5.15 3.45 -8.33
C HIS A 234 6.51 3.86 -8.90
N LEU A 235 6.73 5.14 -9.17
CA LEU A 235 7.97 5.61 -9.81
C LEU A 235 9.00 6.15 -8.81
N VAL A 236 9.02 5.65 -7.57
CA VAL A 236 9.98 6.06 -6.53
C VAL A 236 11.42 5.92 -7.01
N HIS A 237 11.75 4.85 -7.73
CA HIS A 237 13.08 4.59 -8.28
C HIS A 237 13.52 5.64 -9.33
N ARG A 238 12.57 6.26 -10.05
CA ARG A 238 12.85 7.37 -10.98
C ARG A 238 13.01 8.69 -10.23
N LEU A 239 12.27 8.89 -9.14
CA LEU A 239 12.31 10.10 -8.31
C LEU A 239 13.54 10.14 -7.39
N PHE A 240 14.02 8.98 -6.93
CA PHE A 240 15.13 8.82 -5.99
C PHE A 240 16.18 7.85 -6.54
N PRO A 241 16.92 8.24 -7.61
CA PRO A 241 17.76 7.33 -8.38
C PRO A 241 18.93 6.72 -7.58
N ASN A 242 19.33 7.34 -6.47
CA ASN A 242 20.45 6.88 -5.63
C ASN A 242 20.03 6.04 -4.41
N THR A 243 18.72 5.74 -4.31
CA THR A 243 18.19 4.88 -3.24
C THR A 243 18.24 3.41 -3.64
N LYS A 244 18.47 2.54 -2.66
CA LYS A 244 18.52 1.08 -2.79
C LYS A 244 17.23 0.42 -2.30
N TYR A 245 16.54 1.07 -1.38
CA TYR A 245 15.24 0.61 -0.90
C TYR A 245 14.27 1.78 -0.81
N SER A 246 12.98 1.49 -1.03
CA SER A 246 11.91 2.43 -0.77
C SER A 246 10.76 1.80 0.02
N VAL A 247 10.10 2.64 0.81
CA VAL A 247 8.85 2.33 1.51
C VAL A 247 7.80 3.36 1.09
N TRP A 248 6.82 2.93 0.29
CA TRP A 248 5.63 3.73 0.03
C TRP A 248 4.64 3.56 1.17
N VAL A 249 4.13 4.67 1.69
CA VAL A 249 3.12 4.72 2.74
C VAL A 249 1.96 5.58 2.24
N ASP A 250 0.79 4.97 2.02
CA ASP A 250 -0.44 5.71 1.72
C ASP A 250 -0.72 6.72 2.85
N ALA A 251 -1.16 7.93 2.50
CA ALA A 251 -1.34 9.02 3.46
C ALA A 251 -2.38 8.73 4.55
N LYS A 252 -3.27 7.75 4.30
CA LYS A 252 -4.19 7.25 5.33
C LYS A 252 -3.48 6.44 6.43
N LEU A 253 -2.22 6.07 6.26
CA LEU A 253 -1.48 5.25 7.20
C LEU A 253 -0.55 6.08 8.10
N GLN A 254 -0.27 5.55 9.28
CA GLN A 254 0.86 5.93 10.12
C GLN A 254 1.72 4.70 10.38
N LEU A 255 2.98 4.75 9.97
CA LEU A 255 3.93 3.67 10.25
C LEU A 255 4.21 3.57 11.75
N THR A 256 4.12 2.38 12.32
CA THR A 256 4.34 2.14 13.76
C THR A 256 5.71 1.56 14.10
N ASN A 257 6.47 1.16 13.08
CA ASN A 257 7.77 0.51 13.22
C ASN A 257 8.83 1.20 12.36
N ASP A 258 10.09 1.03 12.76
CA ASP A 258 11.22 1.61 12.06
C ASP A 258 11.35 1.04 10.63
N PRO A 259 11.50 1.87 9.58
CA PRO A 259 11.65 1.42 8.21
C PRO A 259 12.79 0.44 7.97
N LEU A 260 13.91 0.56 8.69
CA LEU A 260 15.06 -0.35 8.56
C LEU A 260 14.70 -1.75 9.05
N LEU A 261 13.97 -1.85 10.17
CA LEU A 261 13.50 -3.13 10.70
C LEU A 261 12.51 -3.80 9.74
N LEU A 262 11.61 -3.02 9.13
CA LEU A 262 10.65 -3.53 8.16
C LEU A 262 11.33 -4.05 6.89
N ILE A 263 12.31 -3.31 6.36
CA ILE A 263 13.10 -3.74 5.21
C ILE A 263 13.88 -5.01 5.54
N ASP A 264 14.52 -5.09 6.70
CA ASP A 264 15.25 -6.30 7.09
C ASP A 264 14.33 -7.52 7.16
N ALA A 265 13.19 -7.40 7.84
CA ALA A 265 12.31 -8.53 8.07
C ALA A 265 11.49 -8.95 6.84
N LEU A 266 11.09 -8.00 5.99
CA LEU A 266 10.16 -8.28 4.88
C LEU A 266 10.82 -8.40 3.52
N ILE A 267 12.02 -7.83 3.34
CA ILE A 267 12.75 -7.80 2.06
C ILE A 267 14.08 -8.56 2.18
N VAL A 268 14.99 -8.10 3.04
CA VAL A 268 16.38 -8.59 3.07
C VAL A 268 16.48 -10.00 3.65
N GLY A 269 15.78 -10.27 4.75
CA GLY A 269 15.72 -11.59 5.38
C GLY A 269 15.13 -12.65 4.45
N PRO A 270 13.95 -12.40 3.84
CA PRO A 270 13.37 -13.31 2.85
C PRO A 270 14.10 -13.36 1.50
N GLY A 271 14.96 -12.39 1.20
CA GLY A 271 15.68 -12.33 -0.08
C GLY A 271 14.78 -12.03 -1.28
N VAL A 272 13.82 -11.13 -1.13
CA VAL A 272 12.81 -10.80 -2.16
C VAL A 272 13.01 -9.39 -2.74
N ASP A 273 12.33 -9.08 -3.85
CA ASP A 273 12.42 -7.78 -4.53
C ASP A 273 11.41 -6.76 -3.98
N MET A 274 10.25 -7.23 -3.54
CA MET A 274 9.12 -6.41 -3.08
C MET A 274 8.37 -7.10 -1.94
N ALA A 275 7.77 -6.32 -1.04
CA ALA A 275 6.87 -6.82 -0.01
C ALA A 275 5.66 -5.91 0.14
N LEU A 276 4.48 -6.52 0.28
CA LEU A 276 3.20 -5.84 0.49
C LEU A 276 2.18 -6.79 1.10
N SER A 277 1.11 -6.25 1.66
CA SER A 277 0.07 -7.06 2.29
C SER A 277 -0.82 -7.72 1.24
N ARG A 278 -1.41 -8.86 1.60
CA ARG A 278 -2.55 -9.42 0.86
C ARG A 278 -3.79 -8.57 1.11
N HIS A 279 -4.70 -8.55 0.13
CA HIS A 279 -6.04 -8.00 0.39
C HIS A 279 -6.75 -8.86 1.44
N PRO A 280 -7.40 -8.26 2.46
CA PRO A 280 -8.04 -9.01 3.56
C PRO A 280 -9.18 -9.96 3.17
N TYR A 281 -9.66 -9.94 1.93
CA TYR A 281 -10.94 -10.53 1.55
C TYR A 281 -10.91 -11.14 0.14
N PHE A 282 -10.50 -10.35 -0.86
CA PHE A 282 -10.50 -10.80 -2.24
C PHE A 282 -9.19 -11.49 -2.57
N VAL A 283 -9.32 -12.59 -3.31
CA VAL A 283 -8.18 -13.39 -3.74
C VAL A 283 -8.01 -13.32 -5.26
N HIS A 284 -9.11 -13.08 -5.97
CA HIS A 284 -9.11 -13.00 -7.42
C HIS A 284 -9.35 -11.56 -7.89
N THR A 285 -8.55 -11.09 -8.85
CA THR A 285 -8.69 -9.74 -9.43
C THR A 285 -10.08 -9.41 -9.98
N ILE A 286 -10.81 -10.40 -10.51
CA ILE A 286 -12.18 -10.19 -10.98
C ILE A 286 -13.13 -9.86 -9.82
N GLU A 287 -12.91 -10.41 -8.62
CA GLU A 287 -13.66 -10.04 -7.42
C GLU A 287 -13.44 -8.56 -7.06
N GLU A 288 -12.19 -8.09 -7.12
CA GLU A 288 -11.86 -6.68 -6.88
C GLU A 288 -12.43 -5.76 -7.96
N ALA A 289 -12.45 -6.18 -9.24
CA ALA A 289 -13.08 -5.43 -10.31
C ALA A 289 -14.59 -5.27 -10.09
N MET A 290 -15.28 -6.36 -9.76
CA MET A 290 -16.71 -6.33 -9.41
C MET A 290 -16.99 -5.47 -8.18
N ALA A 291 -16.14 -5.55 -7.15
CA ALA A 291 -16.27 -4.69 -5.98
C ALA A 291 -16.03 -3.22 -6.35
N THR A 292 -15.01 -2.91 -7.16
CA THR A 292 -14.74 -1.53 -7.60
C THR A 292 -15.93 -0.92 -8.32
N ALA A 293 -16.59 -1.69 -9.20
CA ALA A 293 -17.81 -1.27 -9.88
C ALA A 293 -19.00 -1.09 -8.93
N ARG A 294 -19.31 -2.11 -8.11
CA ARG A 294 -20.44 -2.10 -7.17
C ARG A 294 -20.38 -0.95 -6.17
N TRP A 295 -19.18 -0.65 -5.68
CA TRP A 295 -18.94 0.39 -4.68
C TRP A 295 -18.77 1.78 -5.30
N LYS A 296 -18.94 1.92 -6.63
CA LYS A 296 -18.76 3.18 -7.37
C LYS A 296 -17.42 3.86 -7.08
N LYS A 297 -16.38 3.05 -6.77
CA LYS A 297 -15.01 3.52 -6.57
C LYS A 297 -14.40 4.03 -7.87
N TRP A 298 -14.96 3.60 -8.99
CA TRP A 298 -14.75 4.15 -10.33
C TRP A 298 -16.10 4.43 -10.97
N ARG A 299 -16.25 5.59 -11.61
CA ARG A 299 -17.56 6.02 -12.16
C ARG A 299 -17.88 5.35 -13.49
N HIS A 300 -16.87 4.95 -14.26
CA HIS A 300 -17.02 4.42 -15.61
C HIS A 300 -16.90 2.89 -15.61
N VAL A 301 -18.00 2.19 -15.31
CA VAL A 301 -18.02 0.71 -15.23
C VAL A 301 -17.57 0.06 -16.56
N ASP A 302 -17.88 0.68 -17.70
CA ASP A 302 -17.42 0.21 -19.00
C ASP A 302 -15.90 0.19 -19.15
N GLU A 303 -15.18 1.13 -18.53
CA GLU A 303 -13.71 1.13 -18.54
C GLU A 303 -13.13 0.00 -17.69
N LEU A 304 -13.79 -0.35 -16.57
CA LEU A 304 -13.39 -1.52 -15.76
C LEU A 304 -13.61 -2.82 -16.54
N ARG A 305 -14.74 -2.94 -17.24
CA ARG A 305 -15.04 -4.07 -18.11
C ARG A 305 -13.98 -4.21 -19.19
N MET A 306 -13.71 -3.13 -19.93
CA MET A 306 -12.71 -3.10 -21.01
C MET A 306 -11.32 -3.49 -20.50
N GLN A 307 -10.93 -3.02 -19.31
CA GLN A 307 -9.65 -3.40 -18.71
C GLN A 307 -9.58 -4.93 -18.44
N MET A 308 -10.60 -5.49 -17.80
CA MET A 308 -10.61 -6.92 -17.46
C MET A 308 -10.70 -7.81 -18.69
N GLU A 309 -11.52 -7.44 -19.68
CA GLU A 309 -11.60 -8.12 -20.99
C GLU A 309 -10.23 -8.11 -21.68
N THR A 310 -9.59 -6.93 -21.77
CA THR A 310 -8.24 -6.81 -22.34
C THR A 310 -7.25 -7.74 -21.63
N TYR A 311 -7.29 -7.81 -20.30
CA TYR A 311 -6.37 -8.69 -19.55
C TYR A 311 -6.64 -10.17 -19.80
N CYS A 312 -7.90 -10.59 -19.79
CA CYS A 312 -8.31 -11.97 -20.07
C CYS A 312 -7.91 -12.40 -21.49
N GLU A 313 -8.21 -11.57 -22.50
CA GLU A 313 -7.83 -11.82 -23.90
C GLU A 313 -6.32 -11.93 -24.08
N ASN A 314 -5.56 -11.23 -23.25
CA ASN A 314 -4.11 -11.23 -23.29
C ASN A 314 -3.49 -12.16 -22.24
N GLY A 315 -4.22 -13.18 -21.76
CA GLY A 315 -3.63 -14.29 -20.99
C GLY A 315 -3.68 -14.17 -19.47
N LEU A 316 -4.41 -13.21 -18.91
CA LEU A 316 -4.74 -13.24 -17.48
C LEU A 316 -5.58 -14.47 -17.17
N GLN A 317 -5.09 -15.31 -16.26
CA GLN A 317 -5.82 -16.49 -15.79
C GLN A 317 -6.40 -16.24 -14.39
N PRO A 318 -7.57 -16.81 -14.07
CA PRO A 318 -8.13 -16.81 -12.73
C PRO A 318 -7.17 -17.30 -11.64
N TRP A 319 -7.26 -16.69 -10.46
CA TRP A 319 -6.53 -17.19 -9.30
C TRP A 319 -6.98 -18.62 -8.94
N HIS A 320 -6.02 -19.47 -8.58
CA HIS A 320 -6.26 -20.80 -8.04
C HIS A 320 -5.10 -21.19 -7.12
N SER A 321 -5.29 -22.21 -6.27
CA SER A 321 -4.35 -22.59 -5.20
C SER A 321 -2.94 -22.98 -5.67
N ASN A 322 -2.77 -23.32 -6.95
CA ASN A 322 -1.48 -23.74 -7.50
C ASN A 322 -0.69 -22.58 -8.15
N LYS A 323 -1.23 -21.35 -8.18
CA LYS A 323 -0.45 -20.18 -8.61
C LYS A 323 0.71 -19.93 -7.64
N SER A 324 1.79 -19.34 -8.15
CA SER A 324 3.00 -19.03 -7.36
C SER A 324 2.77 -18.07 -6.21
N TYR A 325 1.66 -17.32 -6.23
CA TYR A 325 1.31 -16.33 -5.22
C TYR A 325 -0.04 -16.66 -4.55
N PRO A 326 -0.18 -16.40 -3.24
CA PRO A 326 -1.35 -16.78 -2.46
C PRO A 326 -2.63 -15.98 -2.81
N THR A 327 -2.50 -14.91 -3.59
CA THR A 327 -3.60 -14.07 -4.07
C THR A 327 -3.16 -13.29 -5.31
N ASP A 328 -4.12 -12.92 -6.16
CA ASP A 328 -3.94 -11.97 -7.25
C ASP A 328 -4.20 -10.52 -6.80
N VAL A 329 -4.79 -10.31 -5.63
CA VAL A 329 -5.20 -8.99 -5.11
C VAL A 329 -4.33 -8.58 -3.92
N PRO A 330 -3.41 -7.62 -4.11
CA PRO A 330 -2.64 -7.02 -3.01
C PRO A 330 -3.46 -5.98 -2.23
N ASP A 331 -3.03 -5.66 -1.01
CA ASP A 331 -3.25 -4.35 -0.40
C ASP A 331 -1.97 -3.52 -0.58
N THR A 332 -2.09 -2.47 -1.39
CA THR A 332 -0.98 -1.62 -1.85
C THR A 332 -0.85 -0.34 -1.03
N ALA A 333 -1.50 -0.26 0.14
CA ALA A 333 -1.39 0.90 1.02
C ALA A 333 0.01 1.04 1.64
N LEU A 334 0.75 -0.05 1.78
CA LEU A 334 2.16 -0.08 2.19
C LEU A 334 2.94 -0.98 1.21
N ILE A 335 3.99 -0.44 0.59
CA ILE A 335 4.83 -1.21 -0.35
C ILE A 335 6.29 -0.99 -0.01
N LEU A 336 7.02 -2.08 0.25
CA LEU A 336 8.46 -2.07 0.42
C LEU A 336 9.12 -2.61 -0.84
N ARG A 337 10.20 -1.98 -1.30
CA ARG A 337 10.92 -2.38 -2.51
C ARG A 337 12.41 -2.36 -2.29
N LYS A 338 13.10 -3.39 -2.77
CA LYS A 338 14.52 -3.31 -3.14
C LYS A 338 14.58 -2.78 -4.57
N HIS A 339 15.27 -1.69 -4.81
CA HIS A 339 15.44 -1.14 -6.16
C HIS A 339 16.44 -1.97 -6.95
N GLY A 340 15.93 -2.70 -7.94
CA GLY A 340 16.69 -3.55 -8.86
C GLY A 340 15.92 -3.72 -10.17
N ALA A 341 16.48 -4.46 -11.13
CA ALA A 341 15.88 -4.58 -12.46
C ALA A 341 14.43 -5.09 -12.43
N ALA A 342 14.15 -6.19 -11.72
CA ALA A 342 12.82 -6.80 -11.69
C ALA A 342 11.76 -5.90 -11.02
N SER A 343 12.07 -5.32 -9.86
CA SER A 343 11.13 -4.44 -9.14
C SER A 343 10.89 -3.10 -9.85
N ASN A 344 11.93 -2.54 -10.47
CA ASN A 344 11.80 -1.30 -11.24
C ASN A 344 10.99 -1.55 -12.52
N GLN A 345 11.27 -2.62 -13.28
CA GLN A 345 10.49 -3.02 -14.45
C GLN A 345 9.02 -3.24 -14.09
N PHE A 346 8.75 -4.01 -13.03
CA PHE A 346 7.39 -4.21 -12.52
C PHE A 346 6.69 -2.88 -12.25
N SER A 347 7.39 -1.96 -11.58
CA SER A 347 6.82 -0.65 -11.23
C SER A 347 6.55 0.23 -12.45
N CYS A 348 7.43 0.20 -13.46
CA CYS A 348 7.25 0.91 -14.73
C CYS A 348 6.02 0.38 -15.50
N LEU A 349 5.93 -0.95 -15.65
CA LEU A 349 4.83 -1.58 -16.40
C LEU A 349 3.50 -1.45 -15.67
N LEU A 350 3.50 -1.54 -14.34
CA LEU A 350 2.30 -1.26 -13.54
C LEU A 350 1.85 0.18 -13.71
N PHE A 351 2.75 1.16 -13.71
CA PHE A 351 2.40 2.54 -14.00
C PHE A 351 1.77 2.71 -15.39
N ASN A 352 2.32 2.05 -16.42
CA ASN A 352 1.79 2.14 -17.79
C ASN A 352 0.37 1.56 -17.89
N GLU A 353 0.09 0.46 -17.18
CA GLU A 353 -1.25 -0.13 -17.13
C GLU A 353 -2.25 0.74 -16.36
N LEU A 354 -1.80 1.37 -15.28
CA LEU A 354 -2.62 2.34 -14.52
C LEU A 354 -2.98 3.58 -15.34
N GLU A 355 -2.06 4.05 -16.17
CA GLU A 355 -2.31 5.15 -17.09
C GLU A 355 -3.25 4.77 -18.23
N ALA A 356 -3.08 3.58 -18.81
CA ALA A 356 -3.91 3.12 -19.93
C ALA A 356 -5.36 2.87 -19.52
N PHE A 357 -5.60 2.58 -18.24
CA PHE A 357 -6.93 2.24 -17.73
C PHE A 357 -7.31 3.14 -16.55
N ASN A 358 -7.10 2.67 -15.31
CA ASN A 358 -7.50 3.41 -14.12
C ASN A 358 -6.49 3.21 -12.99
N HIS A 359 -6.50 4.15 -12.04
CA HIS A 359 -5.58 4.23 -10.89
C HIS A 359 -5.66 3.09 -9.86
N ARG A 360 -6.58 2.12 -10.00
CA ARG A 360 -6.70 0.99 -9.04
C ARG A 360 -5.68 -0.09 -9.37
N ASP A 361 -4.51 0.03 -8.77
CA ASP A 361 -3.37 -0.86 -8.98
C ASP A 361 -3.65 -2.34 -8.70
N GLN A 362 -4.59 -2.65 -7.79
CA GLN A 362 -5.06 -4.00 -7.51
C GLN A 362 -5.58 -4.73 -8.77
N LEU A 363 -6.11 -3.99 -9.75
CA LEU A 363 -6.65 -4.55 -11.00
C LEU A 363 -5.56 -4.94 -11.99
N ALA A 364 -4.50 -4.14 -12.08
CA ALA A 364 -3.38 -4.38 -13.00
C ALA A 364 -2.29 -5.27 -12.37
N PHE A 365 -2.25 -5.40 -11.04
CA PHE A 365 -1.15 -6.01 -10.30
C PHE A 365 -0.77 -7.41 -10.79
N THR A 366 -1.74 -8.34 -10.81
CA THR A 366 -1.48 -9.73 -11.22
C THR A 366 -1.15 -9.84 -12.70
N PHE A 367 -1.76 -9.00 -13.54
CA PHE A 367 -1.52 -9.02 -14.98
C PHE A 367 -0.07 -8.65 -15.29
N VAL A 368 0.44 -7.62 -14.60
CA VAL A 368 1.85 -7.25 -14.69
C VAL A 368 2.74 -8.32 -14.08
N ARG A 369 2.51 -8.68 -12.81
CA ARG A 369 3.33 -9.64 -12.05
C ARG A 369 3.54 -10.95 -12.79
N ASP A 370 2.46 -11.52 -13.35
CA ASP A 370 2.49 -12.85 -13.95
C ASP A 370 3.18 -12.82 -15.32
N LYS A 371 3.17 -11.69 -16.03
CA LYS A 371 3.71 -11.57 -17.38
C LYS A 371 5.16 -11.12 -17.47
N ILE A 372 5.65 -10.33 -16.52
CA ILE A 372 7.02 -9.78 -16.65
C ILE A 372 8.07 -10.89 -16.73
N THR A 373 9.14 -10.61 -17.47
CA THR A 373 10.39 -11.38 -17.50
C THR A 373 11.56 -10.38 -17.42
N PRO A 374 12.53 -10.58 -16.51
CA PRO A 374 12.60 -11.61 -15.47
C PRO A 374 11.49 -11.52 -14.43
N LYS A 375 11.20 -12.65 -13.76
CA LYS A 375 10.15 -12.69 -12.72
C LYS A 375 10.59 -11.89 -11.49
N ILE A 376 9.66 -11.10 -10.96
CA ILE A 376 9.80 -10.46 -9.65
C ILE A 376 9.44 -11.47 -8.56
N ILE A 377 10.17 -11.41 -7.44
CA ILE A 377 9.89 -12.18 -6.23
C ILE A 377 9.23 -11.25 -5.20
N ILE A 378 8.00 -11.57 -4.80
CA ILE A 378 7.19 -10.72 -3.92
C ILE A 378 6.84 -11.46 -2.61
N ASN A 379 7.16 -10.86 -1.47
CA ASN A 379 6.65 -11.30 -0.18
C ASN A 379 5.24 -10.71 0.05
N MET A 380 4.20 -11.51 -0.19
CA MET A 380 2.81 -11.15 0.10
C MET A 380 2.45 -11.57 1.54
N PHE A 381 2.67 -10.68 2.49
CA PHE A 381 2.44 -10.95 3.92
C PHE A 381 0.97 -10.78 4.32
N GLU A 382 0.59 -11.38 5.44
CA GLU A 382 -0.80 -11.39 5.91
C GLU A 382 -1.25 -10.01 6.40
N VAL A 383 -2.53 -9.70 6.24
CA VAL A 383 -3.11 -8.41 6.66
C VAL A 383 -3.01 -8.19 8.18
N GLU A 384 -2.97 -9.27 8.95
CA GLU A 384 -2.70 -9.27 10.39
C GLU A 384 -1.36 -8.59 10.70
N VAL A 385 -0.33 -8.84 9.88
CA VAL A 385 0.99 -8.20 10.04
C VAL A 385 0.89 -6.73 9.67
N PHE A 386 0.17 -6.40 8.59
CA PHE A 386 -0.07 -5.02 8.16
C PHE A 386 -0.69 -4.16 9.27
N GLU A 387 -1.75 -4.66 9.93
CA GLU A 387 -2.44 -3.96 11.02
C GLU A 387 -1.56 -3.69 12.25
N GLN A 388 -0.41 -4.36 12.36
CA GLN A 388 0.52 -4.19 13.48
C GLN A 388 1.68 -3.24 13.14
N ILE A 389 2.07 -3.16 11.86
CA ILE A 389 3.16 -2.29 11.38
C ILE A 389 2.67 -0.92 10.87
N ALA A 390 1.37 -0.74 10.73
CA ALA A 390 0.75 0.53 10.41
C ALA A 390 -0.63 0.71 11.08
N ILE A 391 -0.96 1.95 11.42
CA ILE A 391 -2.30 2.35 11.86
C ILE A 391 -2.99 3.02 10.67
N GLU A 392 -4.18 2.53 10.31
CA GLU A 392 -5.02 3.15 9.28
C GLU A 392 -5.94 4.22 9.89
N TYR A 393 -6.16 5.30 9.14
CA TYR A 393 -7.04 6.39 9.48
C TYR A 393 -8.06 6.62 8.38
N ARG A 394 -9.25 7.09 8.74
CA ARG A 394 -10.23 7.51 7.74
C ARG A 394 -9.79 8.78 7.04
N HIS A 395 -10.03 8.83 5.73
CA HIS A 395 -9.81 10.03 4.92
C HIS A 395 -10.60 11.24 5.42
N LYS A 396 -10.00 12.43 5.31
CA LYS A 396 -10.60 13.69 5.79
C LYS A 396 -11.96 13.97 5.12
N HIS A 397 -12.08 13.68 3.83
CA HIS A 397 -13.28 14.00 3.05
C HIS A 397 -14.47 13.05 3.31
N ASN A 398 -14.21 11.81 3.73
CA ASN A 398 -15.25 10.83 4.06
C ASN A 398 -16.00 11.15 5.37
N LEU A 399 -15.54 12.16 6.12
CA LEU A 399 -16.14 12.60 7.37
C LEU A 399 -17.37 13.50 7.17
N LYS A 400 -17.59 14.03 5.95
CA LYS A 400 -18.79 14.84 5.64
C LYS A 400 -20.03 14.00 5.29
N ASN A 401 -19.88 12.71 4.97
CA ASN A 401 -20.93 11.92 4.27
C ASN A 401 -21.32 10.57 4.91
N TYR A 402 -21.16 10.32 6.21
CA TYR A 402 -21.66 9.06 6.80
C TYR A 402 -22.49 9.24 8.07
N ALA A 403 -23.81 9.10 7.88
CA ALA A 403 -24.66 8.28 8.73
C ALA A 403 -24.24 6.80 8.59
N CYS A 404 -24.27 6.06 9.69
CA CYS A 404 -23.76 4.71 9.83
C CYS A 404 -24.41 3.69 8.87
N THR A 405 -23.62 3.01 8.03
CA THR A 405 -24.02 1.73 7.44
C THR A 405 -22.98 0.66 7.80
N ARG A 406 -23.42 -0.34 8.59
CA ARG A 406 -22.68 -1.58 8.84
C ARG A 406 -22.68 -2.40 7.55
N VAL A 407 -21.50 -2.74 7.05
CA VAL A 407 -21.32 -3.59 5.87
C VAL A 407 -21.08 -5.02 6.33
N THR A 408 -21.96 -5.94 5.93
CA THR A 408 -21.76 -7.39 6.07
C THR A 408 -21.23 -7.97 4.76
N TYR A 409 -20.09 -8.69 4.82
CA TYR A 409 -19.56 -9.46 3.70
C TYR A 409 -20.26 -10.82 3.60
N ARG A 410 -20.88 -11.14 2.47
CA ARG A 410 -21.26 -12.52 2.12
C ARG A 410 -20.26 -13.09 1.11
N ARG A 411 -19.67 -14.22 1.46
CA ARG A 411 -18.70 -14.99 0.65
C ARG A 411 -19.47 -15.72 -0.46
N PHE A 412 -19.11 -15.51 -1.73
CA PHE A 412 -19.65 -16.29 -2.85
C PHE A 412 -18.75 -17.49 -3.16
N ARG A 413 -19.37 -18.64 -3.45
CA ARG A 413 -18.69 -19.87 -3.88
C ARG A 413 -18.80 -19.91 -5.41
N PHE A 414 -17.69 -19.75 -6.13
CA PHE A 414 -17.67 -19.93 -7.58
C PHE A 414 -17.58 -21.42 -7.91
N MET A 415 -18.57 -21.94 -8.64
CA MET A 415 -18.46 -23.24 -9.32
C MET A 415 -17.83 -23.04 -10.70
N ASN A 416 -17.00 -24.01 -11.12
CA ASN A 416 -16.34 -24.09 -12.43
C ASN A 416 -17.35 -23.98 -13.59
N ARG A 417 -17.65 -22.76 -14.03
CA ARG A 417 -18.28 -22.45 -15.33
C ARG A 417 -17.50 -21.32 -15.98
N ARG A 418 -17.29 -21.42 -17.31
CA ARG A 418 -16.89 -20.27 -18.12
C ARG A 418 -18.06 -19.30 -18.14
N PHE A 419 -17.94 -18.20 -17.42
CA PHE A 419 -18.87 -17.07 -17.53
C PHE A 419 -18.25 -16.03 -18.46
N THR A 420 -19.09 -15.36 -19.23
CA THR A 420 -18.70 -14.19 -20.02
C THR A 420 -18.70 -12.95 -19.13
N VAL A 421 -17.82 -11.97 -19.39
CA VAL A 421 -17.73 -10.73 -18.57
C VAL A 421 -19.06 -9.96 -18.55
N GLN A 422 -19.88 -10.12 -19.59
CA GLN A 422 -21.25 -9.63 -19.69
C GLN A 422 -22.14 -10.15 -18.55
N GLU A 423 -22.11 -11.45 -18.25
CA GLU A 423 -22.92 -12.08 -17.18
C GLU A 423 -22.42 -11.72 -15.77
N MET A 424 -21.17 -11.25 -15.64
CA MET A 424 -20.54 -10.92 -14.35
C MET A 424 -20.86 -9.49 -13.87
N LEU A 425 -21.33 -8.61 -14.77
CA LEU A 425 -21.54 -7.19 -14.51
C LEU A 425 -23.00 -6.74 -14.63
N GLU A 426 -23.91 -7.61 -15.05
CA GLU A 426 -25.34 -7.32 -14.96
C GLU A 426 -25.78 -7.24 -13.49
N PRO A 427 -26.50 -6.17 -13.08
CA PRO A 427 -27.16 -6.18 -11.78
C PRO A 427 -28.19 -7.29 -11.77
N GLU A 428 -28.18 -8.18 -10.76
CA GLU A 428 -29.31 -9.09 -10.56
C GLU A 428 -30.58 -8.23 -10.51
N PRO A 429 -31.64 -8.57 -11.27
CA PRO A 429 -32.90 -7.85 -11.17
C PRO A 429 -33.36 -7.96 -9.72
N ALA A 430 -33.69 -6.82 -9.12
CA ALA A 430 -34.19 -6.76 -7.76
C ALA A 430 -35.36 -7.76 -7.63
N ARG A 431 -35.18 -8.82 -6.85
CA ARG A 431 -36.33 -9.65 -6.44
C ARG A 431 -37.20 -8.76 -5.57
N LEU A 432 -38.29 -8.28 -6.16
CA LEU A 432 -39.37 -7.65 -5.42
C LEU A 432 -39.81 -8.63 -4.31
N PRO A 433 -39.97 -8.16 -3.06
CA PRO A 433 -40.63 -8.97 -2.05
C PRO A 433 -42.07 -9.26 -2.54
N PRO A 434 -42.63 -10.44 -2.21
CA PRO A 434 -43.96 -10.79 -2.68
C PRO A 434 -45.00 -9.88 -2.03
N GLY A 435 -45.77 -9.19 -2.85
CA GLY A 435 -47.09 -8.64 -2.50
C GLY A 435 -47.08 -7.29 -1.80
N GLY A 436 -47.60 -6.27 -2.49
CA GLY A 436 -47.95 -4.98 -1.90
C GLY A 436 -48.43 -4.01 -2.98
N SER A 437 -49.72 -4.08 -3.31
CA SER A 437 -50.42 -3.11 -4.15
C SER A 437 -50.28 -1.70 -3.58
N GLY A 438 -49.83 -0.74 -4.38
CA GLY A 438 -49.78 0.66 -3.99
C GLY A 438 -49.04 1.50 -5.01
N SER A 439 -49.79 2.02 -5.96
CA SER A 439 -49.36 3.06 -6.90
C SER A 439 -48.92 4.32 -6.16
N GLU A 440 -47.72 4.83 -6.43
CA GLU A 440 -47.45 6.26 -6.31
C GLU A 440 -46.21 6.65 -7.15
N ASN A 441 -46.47 7.54 -8.12
CA ASN A 441 -45.49 8.19 -8.97
C ASN A 441 -44.62 9.13 -8.13
N ILE A 442 -43.29 9.05 -8.25
CA ILE A 442 -42.40 10.12 -7.80
C ILE A 442 -41.43 10.50 -8.92
N TYR A 443 -41.56 11.76 -9.33
CA TYR A 443 -40.81 12.47 -10.34
C TYR A 443 -39.31 12.56 -10.00
N LEU A 444 -38.46 12.26 -10.99
CA LEU A 444 -37.03 12.59 -10.98
C LEU A 444 -36.84 14.07 -11.34
N TYR A 445 -36.44 14.89 -10.37
CA TYR A 445 -35.81 16.17 -10.64
C TYR A 445 -34.30 15.98 -10.75
N ASN A 446 -33.81 16.08 -11.99
CA ASN A 446 -32.43 16.48 -12.29
C ASN A 446 -32.18 17.85 -11.69
N ASN A 447 -31.04 18.05 -11.00
CA ASN A 447 -30.39 19.36 -10.98
C ASN A 447 -28.98 19.39 -10.36
N TYR A 448 -28.07 19.96 -11.16
CA TYR A 448 -26.80 20.66 -10.86
C TYR A 448 -25.64 19.85 -10.25
N GLY A 449 -24.37 20.13 -10.59
CA GLY A 449 -23.74 21.23 -11.31
C GLY A 449 -22.25 21.18 -10.99
#